data_AF-A0A2D7MHW7-F1
#
_entry.id   AF-A0A2D7MHW7-F1
#
_cell.length_a   1.000
_cell.length_b   1.000
_cell.length_c   1.000
_cell.angle_alpha   90.00
_cell.angle_beta   90.00
_cell.angle_gamma   90.00
#
_symmetry.space_group_name_H-M   'P 1'
#
loop_
_entity.id
_entity.type
_entity.pdbx_description
1 polymer ?
#
loop_
_entity_poly.entity_id
_entity_poly.type
_entity_poly.pdbx_seq_one_letter_code
_entity_poly.pdbx_strand_id
1 'polypeptide(L)'
;MDYYESHEVWEELWSDYYLKDKKFIQGLIQLSVSFVHLGNGNMIGANNLLKKSKEKFIQFSGIHRGIDISILLNEIENVELEYKKLKNPNNFQWDLVPKLE
;
A
#
# COMPACT_ATOMS: atom_id res chain seq x y z
N MET A 1 -9.01 -17.03 -11.76
CA MET A 1 -9.75 -16.06 -10.93
C MET A 1 -8.71 -15.49 -10.00
N ASP A 2 -8.34 -14.24 -10.24
CA ASP A 2 -7.12 -13.66 -9.67
C ASP A 2 -7.28 -13.49 -8.15
N TYR A 3 -6.26 -13.84 -7.35
CA TYR A 3 -6.27 -13.60 -5.90
C TYR A 3 -6.57 -12.12 -5.59
N TYR A 4 -6.17 -11.23 -6.51
CA TYR A 4 -6.50 -9.81 -6.51
C TYR A 4 -8.02 -9.53 -6.64
N GLU A 5 -8.70 -10.13 -7.61
CA GLU A 5 -10.16 -9.94 -7.76
C GLU A 5 -10.92 -10.50 -6.57
N SER A 6 -10.49 -11.66 -6.07
CA SER A 6 -11.10 -12.25 -4.87
C SER A 6 -10.91 -11.36 -3.65
N HIS A 7 -9.74 -10.72 -3.50
CA HIS A 7 -9.46 -9.77 -2.44
C HIS A 7 -10.38 -8.53 -2.52
N GLU A 8 -10.53 -7.93 -3.70
CA GLU A 8 -11.41 -6.77 -3.89
C GLU A 8 -12.89 -7.11 -3.60
N VAL A 9 -13.34 -8.30 -4.02
CA VAL A 9 -14.70 -8.80 -3.71
C VAL A 9 -14.87 -9.00 -2.21
N TRP A 10 -13.87 -9.56 -1.52
CA TRP A 10 -13.93 -9.70 -0.06
C TRP A 10 -13.95 -8.33 0.62
N GLU A 11 -13.15 -7.37 0.16
CA GLU A 11 -13.19 -5.97 0.62
C GLU A 11 -14.52 -5.26 0.37
N GLU A 12 -15.26 -5.65 -0.65
CA GLU A 12 -16.62 -5.20 -0.87
C GLU A 12 -17.57 -5.85 0.15
N LEU A 13 -17.51 -7.17 0.32
CA LEU A 13 -18.38 -7.92 1.22
C LEU A 13 -18.22 -7.54 2.70
N TRP A 14 -17.00 -7.37 3.23
CA TRP A 14 -16.83 -6.97 4.63
C TRP A 14 -17.05 -5.47 4.86
N SER A 15 -17.29 -4.68 3.80
CA SER A 15 -17.52 -3.25 3.94
C SER A 15 -18.83 -2.86 4.62
N ASP A 16 -19.75 -3.81 4.68
CA ASP A 16 -21.03 -3.70 5.38
C ASP A 16 -20.86 -3.53 6.91
N TYR A 17 -19.65 -3.76 7.44
CA TYR A 17 -19.32 -3.54 8.85
C TYR A 17 -19.04 -2.07 9.25
N TYR A 18 -19.37 -1.08 8.40
CA TYR A 18 -19.33 0.38 8.69
C TYR A 18 -18.06 0.88 9.40
N LEU A 19 -16.90 0.72 8.76
CA LEU A 19 -15.72 1.49 9.14
C LEU A 19 -15.79 2.91 8.54
N LYS A 20 -15.82 3.93 9.40
CA LYS A 20 -15.82 5.35 8.99
C LYS A 20 -14.66 5.71 8.06
N ASP A 21 -13.57 4.96 8.14
CA ASP A 21 -12.34 5.18 7.40
C ASP A 21 -11.92 3.93 6.61
N LYS A 22 -12.88 3.17 6.06
CA LYS A 22 -12.63 1.98 5.22
C LYS A 22 -11.51 2.22 4.19
N LYS A 23 -11.50 3.37 3.50
CA LYS A 23 -10.48 3.70 2.50
C LYS A 23 -9.06 3.74 3.08
N PHE A 24 -8.90 4.17 4.32
CA PHE A 24 -7.61 4.16 5.01
C PHE A 24 -7.12 2.72 5.21
N ILE A 25 -8.00 1.85 5.70
CA ILE A 25 -7.71 0.43 5.93
C ILE A 25 -7.36 -0.28 4.61
N GLN A 26 -8.13 -0.04 3.54
CA GLN A 26 -7.81 -0.56 2.21
C GLN A 26 -6.44 -0.06 1.72
N GLY A 27 -6.06 1.18 2.06
CA GLY A 27 -4.74 1.73 1.74
C GLY A 27 -3.62 0.96 2.42
N LEU A 28 -3.77 0.66 3.71
CA LEU A 28 -2.79 -0.12 4.48
C LEU A 28 -2.65 -1.55 3.95
N ILE A 29 -3.77 -2.18 3.60
CA ILE A 29 -3.80 -3.52 3.03
C ILE A 29 -3.05 -3.50 1.68
N GLN A 30 -3.41 -2.60 0.77
CA GLN A 30 -2.77 -2.52 -0.55
C GLN A 30 -1.28 -2.17 -0.46
N LEU A 31 -0.89 -1.29 0.47
CA LEU A 31 0.52 -0.98 0.74
C LEU A 31 1.27 -2.26 1.16
N SER A 32 0.70 -3.03 2.09
CA SER A 32 1.29 -4.29 2.57
C SER A 32 1.40 -5.32 1.44
N VAL A 33 0.35 -5.51 0.65
CA VAL A 33 0.33 -6.46 -0.47
C VAL A 33 1.29 -6.02 -1.58
N SER A 34 1.54 -4.72 -1.75
CA SER A 34 2.56 -4.22 -2.70
C SER A 34 3.94 -4.81 -2.39
N PHE A 35 4.30 -4.90 -1.10
CA PHE A 35 5.58 -5.47 -0.66
C PHE A 35 5.61 -7.00 -0.80
N VAL A 36 4.48 -7.68 -0.62
CA VAL A 36 4.37 -9.12 -0.90
C VAL A 36 4.62 -9.41 -2.38
N HIS A 37 4.03 -8.61 -3.29
CA HIS A 37 4.28 -8.74 -4.72
C HIS A 37 5.74 -8.47 -5.08
N LEU A 38 6.35 -7.46 -4.44
CA LEU A 38 7.77 -7.17 -4.60
C LEU A 38 8.63 -8.38 -4.19
N GLY A 39 8.41 -8.95 -3.01
CA GLY A 39 9.14 -10.11 -2.51
C GLY A 39 8.98 -11.36 -3.39
N ASN A 40 7.84 -11.50 -4.06
CA ASN A 40 7.59 -12.57 -5.03
C ASN A 40 8.14 -12.28 -6.44
N GLY A 41 8.84 -11.16 -6.61
CA GLY A 41 9.40 -10.72 -7.88
C GLY A 41 8.41 -10.12 -8.89
N ASN A 42 7.15 -9.92 -8.48
CA ASN A 42 6.11 -9.32 -9.31
C ASN A 42 6.13 -7.79 -9.19
N MET A 43 7.05 -7.15 -9.92
CA MET A 43 7.20 -5.69 -9.93
C MET A 43 5.97 -4.94 -10.43
N ILE A 44 5.24 -5.50 -11.41
CA ILE A 44 4.06 -4.86 -11.97
C ILE A 44 2.95 -4.78 -10.91
N GLY A 45 2.70 -5.89 -10.21
CA GLY A 45 1.73 -5.94 -9.12
C GLY A 45 2.14 -5.03 -7.95
N ALA A 46 3.42 -5.02 -7.59
CA ALA A 46 3.95 -4.15 -6.54
C ALA A 46 3.70 -2.66 -6.86
N ASN A 47 4.06 -2.19 -8.06
CA ASN A 47 3.85 -0.80 -8.47
C ASN A 47 2.37 -0.42 -8.51
N ASN A 48 1.52 -1.30 -9.06
CA ASN A 48 0.09 -1.02 -9.17
C ASN A 48 -0.58 -0.88 -7.80
N LEU A 49 -0.21 -1.73 -6.84
CA LEU A 49 -0.76 -1.69 -5.48
C LEU A 49 -0.23 -0.50 -4.68
N LEU A 50 1.06 -0.16 -4.81
CA LEU A 50 1.65 1.02 -4.17
C LEU A 50 0.97 2.31 -4.64
N LYS A 51 0.68 2.40 -5.95
CA LYS A 51 -0.06 3.55 -6.51
C LYS A 51 -1.47 3.64 -5.93
N LYS A 52 -2.21 2.52 -5.91
CA LYS A 52 -3.57 2.47 -5.36
C LYS A 52 -3.61 2.79 -3.86
N SER A 53 -2.62 2.34 -3.09
CA SER A 53 -2.52 2.70 -1.68
C SER A 53 -2.29 4.20 -1.50
N LYS A 54 -1.38 4.79 -2.29
CA LYS A 54 -1.13 6.25 -2.28
C LYS A 54 -2.41 7.06 -2.58
N GLU A 55 -3.15 6.67 -3.61
CA GLU A 55 -4.42 7.32 -3.99
C GLU A 55 -5.48 7.31 -2.87
N LYS A 56 -5.44 6.29 -1.98
CA LYS A 56 -6.31 6.23 -0.80
C LYS A 56 -5.81 7.16 0.30
N PHE A 57 -4.50 7.19 0.59
CA PHE A 57 -3.95 8.00 1.66
C PHE A 57 -4.03 9.52 1.40
N ILE A 58 -4.01 9.96 0.15
CA ILE A 58 -4.18 11.38 -0.23
C ILE A 58 -5.55 11.95 0.23
N GLN A 59 -6.53 11.09 0.53
CA GLN A 59 -7.85 11.51 1.02
C GLN A 59 -7.87 11.83 2.52
N PHE A 60 -6.77 11.59 3.24
CA PHE A 60 -6.64 11.81 4.67
C PHE A 60 -5.63 12.93 4.95
N SER A 61 -5.68 13.49 6.16
CA SER A 61 -4.74 14.53 6.61
C SER A 61 -4.55 14.47 8.12
N GLY A 62 -3.48 15.10 8.60
CA GLY A 62 -3.13 15.11 10.03
C GLY A 62 -2.72 13.72 10.53
N ILE A 63 -3.04 13.43 11.79
CA ILE A 63 -2.80 12.12 12.41
C ILE A 63 -4.08 11.30 12.30
N HIS A 64 -4.02 10.17 11.61
CA HIS A 64 -5.14 9.25 11.44
C HIS A 64 -4.77 7.87 11.95
N ARG A 65 -5.51 7.35 12.94
CA ARG A 65 -5.17 6.10 13.68
C ARG A 65 -3.74 6.07 14.24
N GLY A 66 -3.23 7.21 14.69
CA GLY A 66 -1.86 7.33 15.20
C GLY A 66 -0.79 7.54 14.11
N ILE A 67 -1.15 7.40 12.84
CA ILE A 67 -0.22 7.54 11.72
C ILE A 67 -0.27 8.97 11.18
N ASP A 68 0.88 9.62 11.10
CA ASP A 68 1.02 10.91 10.42
C ASP A 68 0.94 10.71 8.89
N ILE A 69 -0.12 11.26 8.28
CA ILE A 69 -0.39 11.07 6.86
C ILE A 69 0.68 11.73 5.97
N SER A 70 1.22 12.88 6.38
CA SER A 70 2.24 13.57 5.60
C SER A 70 3.55 12.79 5.58
N ILE A 71 3.93 12.21 6.73
CA ILE A 71 5.10 11.33 6.82
C ILE A 71 4.89 10.08 5.97
N LEU A 72 3.75 9.40 6.12
CA LEU A 72 3.44 8.18 5.36
C LEU A 72 3.48 8.41 3.85
N LEU A 73 2.91 9.51 3.36
CA LEU A 73 2.92 9.84 1.93
C LEU A 73 4.34 10.08 1.41
N ASN A 74 5.20 10.74 2.19
CA ASN A 74 6.60 10.95 1.86
C ASN A 74 7.40 9.64 1.82
N GLU A 75 7.15 8.73 2.77
CA GLU A 75 7.78 7.40 2.76
C GLU A 75 7.33 6.56 1.56
N ILE A 76 6.04 6.59 1.22
CA ILE A 76 5.50 5.93 0.01
C ILE A 76 6.16 6.48 -1.25
N GLU A 77 6.42 7.78 -1.32
CA GLU A 77 7.15 8.38 -2.45
C GLU A 77 8.59 7.88 -2.55
N ASN A 78 9.29 7.73 -1.43
CA ASN A 78 10.63 7.14 -1.41
C ASN A 78 10.62 5.69 -1.92
N VAL A 79 9.64 4.89 -1.49
CA VAL A 79 9.44 3.52 -1.99
C VAL A 79 9.18 3.53 -3.49
N GLU A 80 8.33 4.43 -3.99
CA GLU A 80 8.01 4.54 -5.41
C GLU A 80 9.25 4.89 -6.25
N LEU A 81 10.10 5.78 -5.75
CA LEU A 81 11.37 6.13 -6.40
C LEU A 81 12.32 4.94 -6.46
N GLU A 82 12.39 4.12 -5.40
CA GLU A 82 13.22 2.93 -5.41
C GLU A 82 12.66 1.83 -6.30
N TYR A 83 11.33 1.62 -6.33
CA TYR A 83 10.70 0.70 -7.27
C TYR A 83 11.09 1.00 -8.73
N LYS A 84 11.20 2.29 -9.09
CA LYS A 84 11.61 2.73 -10.43
C LYS A 84 13.10 2.46 -10.73
N LYS A 85 13.96 2.40 -9.72
CA LYS A 85 15.40 2.13 -9.87
C LYS A 85 15.73 0.64 -9.86
N LEU A 86 14.87 -0.19 -9.29
CA LEU A 86 15.10 -1.62 -9.16
C LEU A 86 15.18 -2.32 -10.52
N LYS A 87 16.34 -2.92 -10.79
CA LYS A 87 16.54 -3.87 -11.89
C LYS A 87 16.20 -5.31 -11.49
N ASN A 88 16.31 -5.62 -10.21
CA ASN A 88 15.98 -6.91 -9.62
C ASN A 88 15.25 -6.67 -8.28
N PRO A 89 14.06 -7.25 -8.07
CA PRO A 89 13.29 -7.14 -6.82
C PRO A 89 14.09 -7.48 -5.55
N ASN A 90 15.03 -8.43 -5.63
CA ASN A 90 15.86 -8.85 -4.50
C ASN A 90 16.81 -7.76 -3.99
N ASN A 91 17.01 -6.68 -4.75
CA ASN A 91 17.88 -5.57 -4.37
C ASN A 91 17.13 -4.46 -3.62
N PHE A 92 15.84 -4.64 -3.29
CA PHE A 92 15.10 -3.65 -2.55
C PHE A 92 15.65 -3.46 -1.14
N GLN A 93 15.81 -2.19 -0.75
CA GLN A 93 16.21 -1.82 0.61
C GLN A 93 14.98 -1.84 1.51
N TRP A 94 14.79 -2.94 2.25
CA TRP A 94 13.63 -3.16 3.11
C TRP A 94 13.51 -2.15 4.26
N ASP A 95 14.57 -1.42 4.59
CA ASP A 95 14.56 -0.32 5.55
C ASP A 95 13.68 0.87 5.11
N LEU A 96 13.29 0.93 3.83
CA LEU A 96 12.42 1.96 3.27
C LEU A 96 10.93 1.65 3.44
N VAL A 97 10.57 0.46 3.92
CA VAL A 97 9.18 0.12 4.21
C VAL A 97 8.66 1.08 5.29
N PRO A 98 7.55 1.81 5.06
CA PRO A 98 6.96 2.71 6.03
C PRO A 98 6.75 2.03 7.38
N LYS A 99 7.22 2.67 8.46
CA LYS A 99 6.98 2.21 9.83
C LYS A 99 5.81 2.98 10.41
N LEU A 100 4.78 2.23 10.81
CA LEU A 100 3.57 2.78 11.41
C LEU A 100 3.78 2.83 12.93
N GLU A 101 4.59 3.79 13.39
CA GLU A 101 4.83 4.06 14.82
C GLU A 101 3.83 5.09 15.38
#